data_AF-A0A533SCG2-F1
#
_entry.id   AF-A0A533SCG2-F1
#
_cell.length_a   1.000
_cell.length_b   1.000
_cell.length_c   1.000
_cell.angle_alpha   90.00
_cell.angle_beta   90.00
_cell.angle_gamma   90.00
#
_symmetry.space_group_name_H-M   'P 1'
#
loop_
_entity.id
_entity.type
_entity.pdbx_description
1 polymer ?
#
loop_
_entity_poly.entity_id
_entity_poly.type
_entity_poly.pdbx_seq_one_letter_code
_entity_poly.pdbx_strand_id
1 'polypeptide(L)'
;MLKLVIDTIELEVPAGTLILEAARSVGIMIPHFCYHPALGNAGACRVCAVKLLDGPVKGIQMSCMTPVQEGMVVSTTDADAVAMRRHVIEWLMINHPHDCPVCDEGGECLLQDYTIAAGHGIRRYQGKKRTHSNQYLGEHVQHEMNRCIQCYRCVRFYQDFAGGSDLGVMGRASTIYYGRFSEGSLESPFSGNLPDLCPTGVYTDKAARFRARYWDYDMAPSLCPHCSLGCATIPAARYRELLKIMARRNDAVNGWFLCDRGRFADHGVNSQDRPRTPLLDGRETTWDEALGALTTRIGELFVTNGPGSLAVVGSPRMTLEGNYQAALLAGFLQAGALCYFVDREEAAAASAAVSLLTRDTAVSLAEVARADCIALVESDLRDQGPMLLLAIRQAWRKGAKVFLVGEGSPREQTDAVSVETLRVQTLADIPLTDYSNPLVIVTPSGSGTADIEKAVAAGAKLVFPLSGPNAFAAALLTREHRASSLAEALASGTIKGLLAFEADIPEEFLSGISLLAVADRFPSAVMKKCDVFLPVTAWVEMDGTFINNEGRAQRFRKVMHPGLPIKGLDPALHPPRVHRADAPGGEPRPAWRIIADLAERLGAEQVEEPLTGRWEFLRDLDPEGEGEQVL
;
A
#
# COMPACT_ATOMS: atom_id res chain seq x y z
N MET A 1 -31.39 18.38 6.76
CA MET A 1 -30.68 17.96 7.98
C MET A 1 -31.72 17.58 9.02
N LEU A 2 -31.41 16.63 9.90
CA LEU A 2 -32.29 16.08 10.93
C LEU A 2 -31.66 16.28 12.31
N LYS A 3 -32.46 16.69 13.29
CA LYS A 3 -32.00 16.90 14.67
C LYS A 3 -32.29 15.71 15.56
N LEU A 4 -31.31 15.37 16.40
CA LEU A 4 -31.41 14.34 17.44
C LEU A 4 -30.55 14.69 18.64
N VAL A 5 -30.76 13.98 19.75
CA VAL A 5 -29.94 14.05 20.95
C VAL A 5 -29.33 12.67 21.21
N ILE A 6 -28.01 12.58 21.41
CA ILE A 6 -27.32 11.36 21.84
C ILE A 6 -26.57 11.65 23.13
N ASP A 7 -26.91 10.98 24.24
CA ASP A 7 -26.26 11.16 25.55
C ASP A 7 -26.10 12.64 25.95
N THR A 8 -27.16 13.44 25.79
CA THR A 8 -27.23 14.91 26.02
C THR A 8 -26.59 15.80 24.96
N ILE A 9 -25.93 15.24 23.95
CA ILE A 9 -25.34 16.01 22.85
C ILE A 9 -26.40 16.21 21.76
N GLU A 10 -26.76 17.46 21.49
CA GLU A 10 -27.60 17.82 20.34
C GLU A 10 -26.79 17.75 19.05
N LEU A 11 -27.34 17.08 18.03
CA LEU A 11 -26.68 16.81 16.77
C LEU A 11 -27.62 17.16 15.62
N GLU A 12 -27.02 17.54 14.50
CA GLU A 12 -27.72 17.75 13.25
C GLU A 12 -27.00 16.99 12.13
N VAL A 13 -27.68 16.06 11.48
CA VAL A 13 -27.09 15.14 10.49
C VAL A 13 -27.89 15.07 9.19
N PRO A 14 -27.29 14.67 8.07
CA PRO A 14 -28.03 14.42 6.83
C PRO A 14 -29.12 13.34 7.00
N ALA A 15 -30.17 13.42 6.17
CA ALA A 15 -31.17 12.37 6.16
C ALA A 15 -30.57 11.04 5.69
N GLY A 16 -30.93 9.94 6.35
CA GLY A 16 -30.40 8.61 6.05
C GLY A 16 -29.16 8.20 6.87
N THR A 17 -28.52 9.13 7.60
CA THR A 17 -27.42 8.80 8.53
C THR A 17 -27.91 7.83 9.61
N LEU A 18 -27.13 6.80 9.91
CA LEU A 18 -27.44 5.83 10.98
C LEU A 18 -27.11 6.41 12.36
N ILE A 19 -27.83 5.99 13.40
CA ILE A 19 -27.52 6.39 14.79
C ILE A 19 -26.05 6.09 15.14
N LEU A 20 -25.51 4.96 14.67
CA LEU A 20 -24.11 4.59 14.90
C LEU A 20 -23.13 5.60 14.30
N GLU A 21 -23.41 6.09 13.10
CA GLU A 21 -22.57 7.05 12.39
C GLU A 21 -22.68 8.44 13.03
N ALA A 22 -23.90 8.85 13.40
CA ALA A 22 -24.15 10.09 14.12
C ALA A 22 -23.40 10.12 15.47
N ALA A 23 -23.47 9.05 16.26
CA ALA A 23 -22.71 8.93 17.50
C ALA A 23 -21.20 9.04 17.28
N ARG A 24 -20.67 8.35 16.25
CA ARG A 24 -19.24 8.40 15.90
C ARG A 24 -18.78 9.81 15.52
N SER A 25 -19.64 10.60 14.86
CA SER A 25 -19.30 11.97 14.44
C SER A 25 -18.97 12.92 15.59
N VAL A 26 -19.38 12.57 16.82
CA VAL A 26 -19.08 13.32 18.05
C VAL A 26 -18.28 12.51 19.07
N GLY A 27 -17.58 11.48 18.60
CA GLY A 27 -16.66 10.69 19.44
C GLY A 27 -17.35 9.68 20.36
N ILE A 28 -18.67 9.48 20.26
CA ILE A 28 -19.38 8.44 21.01
C ILE A 28 -19.20 7.10 20.29
N MET A 29 -18.39 6.22 20.89
CA MET A 29 -18.11 4.89 20.35
C MET A 29 -19.09 3.85 20.87
N ILE A 30 -20.02 3.42 20.02
CA ILE A 30 -20.95 2.33 20.31
C ILE A 30 -20.31 0.99 19.86
N PRO A 31 -20.18 -0.03 20.73
CA PRO A 31 -19.61 -1.34 20.37
C PRO A 31 -20.33 -1.99 19.18
N HIS A 32 -19.58 -2.55 18.22
CA HIS A 32 -20.15 -3.18 17.02
C HIS A 32 -19.22 -4.20 16.34
N PHE A 33 -19.71 -5.40 16.00
CA PHE A 33 -18.90 -6.39 15.27
C PHE A 33 -19.22 -6.50 13.77
N CYS A 34 -20.48 -6.57 13.38
CA CYS A 34 -20.83 -6.86 11.96
C CYS A 34 -20.81 -5.62 11.06
N TYR A 35 -20.91 -4.42 11.64
CA TYR A 35 -20.79 -3.17 10.89
C TYR A 35 -19.33 -2.90 10.57
N HIS A 36 -19.03 -2.44 9.36
CA HIS A 36 -17.72 -1.90 8.98
C HIS A 36 -17.98 -0.70 8.05
N PRO A 37 -17.28 0.44 8.19
CA PRO A 37 -17.56 1.65 7.40
C PRO A 37 -17.60 1.40 5.88
N ALA A 38 -16.68 0.59 5.36
CA ALA A 38 -16.64 0.26 3.93
C ALA A 38 -17.67 -0.80 3.47
N LEU A 39 -18.21 -1.62 4.39
CA LEU A 39 -19.13 -2.71 4.05
C LEU A 39 -20.59 -2.35 4.36
N GLY A 40 -20.81 -1.42 5.29
CA GLY A 40 -22.11 -1.11 5.89
C GLY A 40 -22.51 -2.09 6.99
N ASN A 41 -23.82 -2.20 7.22
CA ASN A 41 -24.45 -3.02 8.26
C ASN A 41 -24.95 -4.39 7.78
N ALA A 42 -24.97 -5.37 8.68
CA ALA A 42 -25.62 -6.68 8.47
C ALA A 42 -26.65 -7.04 9.54
N GLY A 43 -26.70 -6.30 10.66
CA GLY A 43 -27.61 -6.60 11.77
C GLY A 43 -27.37 -7.96 12.47
N ALA A 44 -26.27 -8.65 12.17
CA ALA A 44 -26.02 -10.01 12.66
C ALA A 44 -25.63 -10.06 14.15
N CYS A 45 -24.78 -9.15 14.62
CA CYS A 45 -24.17 -9.26 15.95
C CYS A 45 -25.00 -8.68 17.11
N ARG A 46 -25.90 -7.74 16.85
CA ARG A 46 -26.76 -7.05 17.84
C ARG A 46 -26.06 -6.32 19.01
N VAL A 47 -24.73 -6.24 19.03
CA VAL A 47 -23.99 -5.61 20.15
C VAL A 47 -24.07 -4.06 20.15
N CYS A 48 -24.52 -3.47 19.04
CA CYS A 48 -24.69 -2.02 18.89
C CYS A 48 -25.99 -1.46 19.49
N ALA A 49 -26.55 -2.17 20.47
CA ALA A 49 -27.81 -1.81 21.12
C ALA A 49 -27.70 -0.46 21.83
N VAL A 50 -28.70 0.39 21.63
CA VAL A 50 -28.93 1.68 22.28
C VAL A 50 -30.40 1.80 22.69
N LYS A 51 -30.73 2.71 23.59
CA LYS A 51 -32.12 2.98 24.00
C LYS A 51 -32.60 4.27 23.33
N LEU A 52 -33.72 4.20 22.61
CA LEU A 52 -34.46 5.39 22.20
C LEU A 52 -35.44 5.75 23.32
N LEU A 53 -35.19 6.87 23.98
CA LEU A 53 -36.03 7.45 25.04
C LEU A 53 -37.22 8.18 24.44
N ASP A 54 -37.00 8.84 23.30
CA ASP A 54 -38.03 9.53 22.54
C ASP A 54 -37.80 9.45 21.03
N GLY A 55 -38.86 9.76 20.29
CA GLY A 55 -38.93 9.62 18.85
C GLY A 55 -39.99 8.59 18.41
N PRO A 56 -40.08 8.32 17.10
CA PRO A 56 -41.15 7.53 16.51
C PRO A 56 -41.22 6.07 16.97
N VAL A 57 -40.10 5.50 17.42
CA VAL A 57 -40.07 4.19 18.08
C VAL A 57 -39.26 4.32 19.38
N LYS A 58 -39.82 3.83 20.49
CA LYS A 58 -39.18 3.81 21.80
C LYS A 58 -38.63 2.43 22.13
N GLY A 59 -37.63 2.38 23.01
CA GLY A 59 -37.03 1.13 23.49
C GLY A 59 -35.69 0.80 22.85
N ILE A 60 -35.25 -0.45 22.97
CA ILE A 60 -33.95 -0.89 22.47
C ILE A 60 -33.96 -0.94 20.94
N GLN A 61 -33.02 -0.24 20.31
CA GLN A 61 -32.78 -0.28 18.87
C GLN A 61 -31.32 -0.61 18.55
N MET A 62 -31.10 -1.14 17.36
CA MET A 62 -29.75 -1.41 16.86
C MET A 62 -29.24 -0.19 16.10
N SER A 63 -28.27 0.51 16.68
CA SER A 63 -27.78 1.79 16.13
C SER A 63 -27.24 1.67 14.69
N CYS A 64 -26.72 0.50 14.29
CA CYS A 64 -26.22 0.28 12.92
C CYS A 64 -27.30 -0.02 11.88
N MET A 65 -28.56 -0.18 12.28
CA MET A 65 -29.69 -0.47 11.38
C MET A 65 -30.75 0.64 11.39
N THR A 66 -30.61 1.62 12.29
CA THR A 66 -31.64 2.60 12.57
C THR A 66 -31.21 3.94 12.01
N PRO A 67 -31.85 4.42 10.93
CA PRO A 67 -31.64 5.78 10.45
C PRO A 67 -32.13 6.79 11.49
N VAL A 68 -31.42 7.91 11.59
CA VAL A 68 -31.84 9.06 12.37
C VAL A 68 -33.16 9.61 11.83
N GLN A 69 -34.04 10.00 12.74
CA GLN A 69 -35.28 10.71 12.44
C GLN A 69 -35.38 11.94 13.37
N GLU A 70 -36.15 12.93 12.94
CA GLU A 70 -36.30 14.20 13.65
C GLU A 70 -36.79 14.00 15.09
N GLY A 71 -36.15 14.66 16.05
CA GLY A 71 -36.54 14.64 17.46
C GLY A 71 -36.19 13.35 18.20
N MET A 72 -35.38 12.46 17.62
CA MET A 72 -34.91 11.27 18.34
C MET A 72 -34.07 11.65 19.57
N VAL A 73 -34.31 10.96 20.68
CA VAL A 73 -33.47 11.04 21.89
C VAL A 73 -32.92 9.66 22.19
N VAL A 74 -31.61 9.50 22.03
CA VAL A 74 -30.89 8.24 22.16
C VAL A 74 -30.00 8.28 23.39
N SER A 75 -30.04 7.22 24.18
CA SER A 75 -29.07 6.97 25.24
C SER A 75 -28.25 5.73 24.92
N THR A 76 -26.93 5.87 24.94
CA THR A 76 -26.00 4.73 24.79
C THR A 76 -25.69 4.06 26.13
N THR A 77 -25.97 4.75 27.25
CA THR A 77 -25.65 4.32 28.62
C THR A 77 -26.85 3.81 29.42
N ASP A 78 -28.06 3.87 28.86
CA ASP A 78 -29.27 3.34 29.47
C ASP A 78 -29.10 1.88 29.93
N ALA A 79 -29.65 1.57 31.10
CA ALA A 79 -29.46 0.29 31.77
C ALA A 79 -29.94 -0.90 30.91
N ASP A 80 -31.03 -0.75 30.16
CA ASP A 80 -31.55 -1.82 29.30
C ASP A 80 -30.62 -2.07 28.11
N ALA A 81 -30.07 -1.00 27.52
CA ALA A 81 -29.11 -1.11 26.42
C ALA A 81 -27.81 -1.77 26.90
N VAL A 82 -27.27 -1.37 28.05
CA VAL A 82 -26.09 -1.98 28.66
C VAL A 82 -26.34 -3.46 28.97
N ALA A 83 -27.48 -3.80 29.57
CA ALA A 83 -27.84 -5.19 29.87
C ALA A 83 -27.97 -6.04 28.59
N MET A 84 -28.56 -5.49 27.52
CA MET A 84 -28.65 -6.16 26.22
C MET A 84 -27.26 -6.45 25.64
N ARG A 85 -26.35 -5.46 25.64
CA ARG A 85 -24.98 -5.66 25.15
C ARG A 85 -24.24 -6.75 25.94
N ARG A 86 -24.40 -6.75 27.26
CA ARG A 86 -23.83 -7.77 28.15
C ARG A 86 -24.32 -9.18 27.83
N HIS A 87 -25.62 -9.36 27.58
CA HIS A 87 -26.21 -10.64 27.20
C HIS A 87 -25.76 -11.11 25.82
N VAL A 88 -25.72 -10.20 24.84
CA VAL A 88 -25.24 -10.51 23.49
C VAL A 88 -23.79 -10.99 23.53
N ILE A 89 -22.90 -10.29 24.25
CA ILE A 89 -21.50 -10.71 24.41
C ILE A 89 -21.42 -12.11 25.03
N GLU A 90 -22.21 -12.40 26.08
CA GLU A 90 -22.24 -13.74 26.67
C GLU A 90 -22.66 -14.81 25.65
N TRP A 91 -23.66 -14.53 24.81
CA TRP A 91 -24.11 -15.45 23.76
C TRP A 91 -23.04 -15.70 22.69
N LEU A 92 -22.34 -14.67 22.24
CA LEU A 92 -21.23 -14.80 21.29
C LEU A 92 -20.11 -15.69 21.87
N MET A 93 -19.95 -15.69 23.19
CA MET A 93 -18.92 -16.46 23.89
C MET A 93 -19.33 -17.88 24.30
N ILE A 94 -20.60 -18.29 24.11
CA ILE A 94 -21.06 -19.66 24.42
C ILE A 94 -20.14 -20.67 23.74
N ASN A 95 -19.89 -20.48 22.45
CA ASN A 95 -19.12 -21.38 21.61
C ASN A 95 -17.67 -20.92 21.35
N HIS A 96 -17.35 -19.66 21.64
CA HIS A 96 -15.99 -19.14 21.44
C HIS A 96 -14.97 -19.83 22.38
N PRO A 97 -13.82 -20.30 21.88
CA PRO A 97 -12.84 -21.04 22.66
C PRO A 97 -12.09 -20.14 23.66
N HIS A 98 -11.30 -20.74 24.54
CA HIS A 98 -10.41 -20.02 25.47
C HIS A 98 -9.01 -19.87 24.88
N ASP A 99 -8.95 -19.42 23.62
CA ASP A 99 -7.72 -19.36 22.84
C ASP A 99 -6.94 -18.06 23.04
N CYS A 100 -7.43 -17.10 23.85
CA CYS A 100 -6.79 -15.78 23.99
C CYS A 100 -5.25 -15.83 24.17
N PRO A 101 -4.67 -16.75 24.98
CA PRO A 101 -3.21 -16.85 25.11
C PRO A 101 -2.46 -17.30 23.85
N VAL A 102 -3.13 -18.03 22.94
CA VAL A 102 -2.54 -18.61 21.71
C VAL A 102 -3.10 -17.96 20.43
N CYS A 103 -4.08 -17.08 20.53
CA CYS A 103 -4.64 -16.35 19.41
C CYS A 103 -3.71 -15.19 19.03
N ASP A 104 -3.35 -15.01 17.76
CA ASP A 104 -2.48 -13.88 17.33
C ASP A 104 -3.12 -12.52 17.59
N GLU A 105 -4.42 -12.41 17.32
CA GLU A 105 -5.22 -11.19 17.59
C GLU A 105 -5.30 -10.81 19.08
N GLY A 106 -4.76 -11.62 20.00
CA GLY A 106 -4.72 -11.25 21.42
C GLY A 106 -3.97 -9.93 21.61
N GLY A 107 -4.67 -8.89 22.06
CA GLY A 107 -4.17 -7.51 22.16
C GLY A 107 -4.69 -6.53 21.10
N GLU A 108 -5.19 -7.02 19.96
CA GLU A 108 -5.84 -6.24 18.90
C GLU A 108 -7.27 -6.76 18.57
N CYS A 109 -7.80 -7.67 19.39
CA CYS A 109 -9.08 -8.34 19.17
C CYS A 109 -10.26 -7.51 19.67
N LEU A 110 -11.12 -7.05 18.76
CA LEU A 110 -12.35 -6.32 19.10
C LEU A 110 -13.27 -7.10 20.05
N LEU A 111 -13.28 -8.45 20.02
CA LEU A 111 -14.08 -9.23 20.96
C LEU A 111 -13.58 -9.09 22.41
N GLN A 112 -12.26 -8.96 22.61
CA GLN A 112 -11.70 -8.68 23.93
C GLN A 112 -12.14 -7.29 24.40
N ASP A 113 -11.95 -6.28 23.56
CA ASP A 113 -12.27 -4.88 23.88
C ASP A 113 -13.76 -4.69 24.18
N TYR A 114 -14.64 -5.21 23.33
CA TYR A 114 -16.09 -5.04 23.51
C TYR A 114 -16.66 -5.93 24.62
N THR A 115 -15.95 -6.96 25.05
CA THR A 115 -16.32 -7.69 26.27
C THR A 115 -16.15 -6.81 27.51
N ILE A 116 -15.04 -6.06 27.57
CA ILE A 116 -14.77 -5.07 28.62
C ILE A 116 -15.79 -3.93 28.52
N ALA A 117 -15.98 -3.36 27.34
CA ALA A 117 -16.91 -2.24 27.13
C ALA A 117 -18.37 -2.59 27.46
N ALA A 118 -18.79 -3.84 27.26
CA ALA A 118 -20.13 -4.32 27.62
C ALA A 118 -20.28 -4.72 29.09
N GLY A 119 -19.20 -4.68 29.89
CA GLY A 119 -19.22 -5.04 31.31
C GLY A 119 -19.49 -6.52 31.56
N HIS A 120 -19.08 -7.41 30.66
CA HIS A 120 -19.21 -8.86 30.86
C HIS A 120 -17.91 -9.46 31.41
N GLY A 121 -17.99 -10.20 32.54
CA GLY A 121 -16.82 -10.83 33.16
C GLY A 121 -16.97 -12.30 33.55
N ILE A 122 -18.19 -12.87 33.53
CA ILE A 122 -18.45 -14.24 34.00
C ILE A 122 -19.34 -14.97 33.00
N ARG A 123 -18.83 -16.09 32.47
CA ARG A 123 -19.58 -17.01 31.59
C ARG A 123 -20.37 -18.00 32.44
N ARG A 124 -21.69 -18.11 32.21
CA ARG A 124 -22.56 -19.06 32.94
C ARG A 124 -22.69 -20.42 32.26
N TYR A 125 -22.33 -20.52 30.98
CA TYR A 125 -22.46 -21.75 30.19
C TYR A 125 -21.39 -22.78 30.58
N GLN A 126 -21.81 -23.97 31.01
CA GLN A 126 -20.94 -25.08 31.42
C GLN A 126 -20.99 -26.30 30.48
N GLY A 127 -21.71 -26.21 29.36
CA GLY A 127 -21.85 -27.30 28.40
C GLY A 127 -20.67 -27.45 27.43
N LYS A 128 -20.77 -28.41 26.52
CA LYS A 128 -19.78 -28.63 25.45
C LYS A 128 -19.91 -27.54 24.37
N LYS A 129 -18.79 -26.88 24.06
CA LYS A 129 -18.69 -25.92 22.95
C LYS A 129 -18.71 -26.65 21.60
N ARG A 130 -19.27 -26.01 20.57
CA ARG A 130 -19.14 -26.50 19.19
C ARG A 130 -17.67 -26.50 18.76
N THR A 131 -17.33 -27.41 17.85
CA THR A 131 -16.03 -27.45 17.20
C THR A 131 -16.19 -27.51 15.69
N HIS A 132 -15.23 -26.91 15.00
CA HIS A 132 -15.09 -26.84 13.56
C HIS A 132 -13.70 -27.29 13.16
N SER A 133 -13.59 -27.90 11.98
CA SER A 133 -12.32 -28.17 11.34
C SER A 133 -11.81 -26.92 10.63
N ASN A 134 -10.54 -26.61 10.83
CA ASN A 134 -9.86 -25.58 10.05
C ASN A 134 -9.63 -26.07 8.62
N GLN A 135 -9.51 -25.13 7.68
CA GLN A 135 -9.19 -25.43 6.29
C GLN A 135 -7.87 -24.81 5.92
N TYR A 136 -7.15 -25.43 4.99
CA TYR A 136 -6.11 -24.73 4.24
C TYR A 136 -6.75 -23.69 3.30
N LEU A 137 -6.36 -22.42 3.47
CA LEU A 137 -6.85 -21.27 2.68
C LEU A 137 -5.75 -20.61 1.82
N GLY A 138 -4.62 -21.29 1.62
CA GLY A 138 -3.46 -20.76 0.92
C GLY A 138 -2.30 -20.39 1.84
N GLU A 139 -1.25 -19.80 1.28
CA GLU A 139 0.02 -19.55 1.98
C GLU A 139 -0.01 -18.35 2.92
N HIS A 140 -0.94 -17.42 2.69
CA HIS A 140 -0.95 -16.14 3.38
C HIS A 140 -1.91 -16.07 4.58
N VAL A 141 -3.09 -16.71 4.50
CA VAL A 141 -4.13 -16.61 5.53
C VAL A 141 -4.26 -17.91 6.31
N GLN A 142 -4.17 -17.83 7.63
CA GLN A 142 -4.44 -18.93 8.55
C GLN A 142 -5.92 -18.97 8.91
N HIS A 143 -6.49 -20.19 9.00
CA HIS A 143 -7.88 -20.41 9.36
C HIS A 143 -8.03 -21.03 10.75
N GLU A 144 -8.85 -20.42 11.61
CA GLU A 144 -9.12 -20.84 12.99
C GLU A 144 -10.61 -20.69 13.33
N MET A 145 -11.45 -21.55 12.74
CA MET A 145 -12.90 -21.36 12.68
C MET A 145 -13.64 -21.42 14.00
N ASN A 146 -13.05 -22.06 14.99
CA ASN A 146 -13.62 -22.13 16.33
C ASN A 146 -13.76 -20.74 16.97
N ARG A 147 -12.94 -19.76 16.55
CA ARG A 147 -12.97 -18.39 17.04
C ARG A 147 -14.10 -17.54 16.44
N CYS A 148 -14.84 -18.06 15.45
CA CYS A 148 -15.82 -17.28 14.71
C CYS A 148 -17.07 -16.93 15.52
N ILE A 149 -17.40 -15.65 15.54
CA ILE A 149 -18.60 -15.06 16.14
C ILE A 149 -19.73 -14.79 15.14
N GLN A 150 -19.60 -15.29 13.90
CA GLN A 150 -20.64 -15.24 12.87
C GLN A 150 -21.10 -13.81 12.51
N CYS A 151 -20.13 -12.89 12.37
CA CYS A 151 -20.42 -11.47 12.07
C CYS A 151 -20.67 -11.17 10.59
N TYR A 152 -20.43 -12.13 9.69
CA TYR A 152 -20.54 -12.00 8.22
C TYR A 152 -19.59 -10.99 7.55
N ARG A 153 -18.64 -10.36 8.25
CA ARG A 153 -17.70 -9.40 7.63
C ARG A 153 -16.86 -10.04 6.52
N CYS A 154 -16.33 -11.24 6.75
CA CYS A 154 -15.45 -11.92 5.81
C CYS A 154 -16.12 -12.14 4.44
N VAL A 155 -17.30 -12.75 4.42
CA VAL A 155 -18.01 -13.04 3.17
C VAL A 155 -18.57 -11.79 2.50
N ARG A 156 -19.02 -10.78 3.26
CA ARG A 156 -19.47 -9.51 2.67
C ARG A 156 -18.34 -8.74 2.01
N PHE A 157 -17.15 -8.79 2.60
CA PHE A 157 -15.98 -8.27 1.91
C PHE A 157 -15.62 -9.16 0.71
N TYR A 158 -15.42 -10.45 0.93
CA TYR A 158 -14.85 -11.33 -0.08
C TYR A 158 -15.75 -11.45 -1.32
N GLN A 159 -17.05 -11.71 -1.12
CA GLN A 159 -18.01 -11.89 -2.21
C GLN A 159 -18.56 -10.55 -2.72
N ASP A 160 -19.12 -9.72 -1.83
CA ASP A 160 -19.81 -8.52 -2.28
C ASP A 160 -18.81 -7.42 -2.66
N PHE A 161 -17.84 -7.12 -1.78
CA PHE A 161 -16.91 -6.01 -1.98
C PHE A 161 -15.81 -6.32 -3.00
N ALA A 162 -15.13 -7.45 -2.87
CA ALA A 162 -13.96 -7.83 -3.67
C ALA A 162 -14.27 -8.75 -4.87
N GLY A 163 -15.44 -9.40 -4.87
CA GLY A 163 -15.89 -10.20 -6.02
C GLY A 163 -15.32 -11.61 -6.10
N GLY A 164 -14.76 -12.13 -5.02
CA GLY A 164 -14.32 -13.52 -4.93
C GLY A 164 -15.50 -14.49 -4.78
N SER A 165 -15.40 -15.67 -5.37
CA SER A 165 -16.50 -16.65 -5.46
C SER A 165 -16.28 -17.93 -4.64
N ASP A 166 -15.07 -18.17 -4.16
CA ASP A 166 -14.63 -19.44 -3.59
C ASP A 166 -14.67 -19.53 -2.05
N LEU A 167 -14.95 -18.42 -1.35
CA LEU A 167 -15.19 -18.36 0.10
C LEU A 167 -16.65 -17.94 0.37
N GLY A 168 -17.38 -18.73 1.18
CA GLY A 168 -18.79 -18.48 1.45
C GLY A 168 -19.26 -18.98 2.82
N VAL A 169 -20.58 -18.95 3.01
CA VAL A 169 -21.26 -19.40 4.25
C VAL A 169 -21.94 -20.74 4.01
N MET A 170 -21.71 -21.69 4.92
CA MET A 170 -22.33 -23.01 4.93
C MET A 170 -22.96 -23.32 6.29
N GLY A 171 -23.88 -24.27 6.33
CA GLY A 171 -24.56 -24.70 7.57
C GLY A 171 -25.68 -23.75 8.02
N ARG A 172 -26.16 -23.92 9.26
CA ARG A 172 -27.25 -23.11 9.83
C ARG A 172 -27.16 -23.01 11.35
N ALA A 173 -27.72 -21.94 11.93
CA ALA A 173 -27.73 -21.71 13.37
C ALA A 173 -26.33 -21.88 14.01
N SER A 174 -26.17 -22.75 15.01
CA SER A 174 -24.89 -22.97 15.68
C SER A 174 -23.84 -23.68 14.81
N THR A 175 -24.23 -24.31 13.68
CA THR A 175 -23.30 -25.01 12.77
C THR A 175 -22.80 -24.16 11.61
N ILE A 176 -23.11 -22.85 11.59
CA ILE A 176 -22.60 -21.94 10.56
C ILE A 176 -21.07 -22.00 10.51
N TYR A 177 -20.57 -22.15 9.29
CA TYR A 177 -19.18 -22.26 8.89
C TYR A 177 -18.88 -21.27 7.76
N TYR A 178 -17.75 -20.58 7.83
CA TYR A 178 -17.27 -19.65 6.80
C TYR A 178 -16.00 -20.24 6.22
N GLY A 179 -15.97 -20.50 4.92
CA GLY A 179 -14.86 -21.22 4.31
C GLY A 179 -15.14 -21.56 2.86
N ARG A 180 -14.32 -22.46 2.32
CA ARG A 180 -14.47 -22.97 0.96
C ARG A 180 -15.26 -24.27 0.95
N PHE A 181 -15.86 -24.60 -0.19
CA PHE A 181 -16.47 -25.92 -0.38
C PHE A 181 -15.41 -27.04 -0.31
N SER A 182 -14.26 -26.82 -0.93
CA SER A 182 -13.06 -27.65 -0.83
C SER A 182 -11.87 -26.80 -0.37
N GLU A 183 -11.03 -27.34 0.51
CA GLU A 183 -9.81 -26.64 0.96
C GLU A 183 -8.91 -26.29 -0.22
N GLY A 184 -8.21 -25.17 -0.15
CA GLY A 184 -7.38 -24.65 -1.24
C GLY A 184 -7.04 -23.18 -1.08
N SER A 185 -6.06 -22.70 -1.87
CA SER A 185 -5.60 -21.30 -1.86
C SER A 185 -6.67 -20.35 -2.37
N LEU A 186 -7.08 -19.39 -1.53
CA LEU A 186 -8.09 -18.38 -1.90
C LEU A 186 -7.72 -17.68 -3.21
N GLU A 187 -8.71 -17.56 -4.11
CA GLU A 187 -8.47 -17.10 -5.48
C GLU A 187 -8.50 -15.56 -5.61
N SER A 188 -9.18 -14.86 -4.71
CA SER A 188 -9.27 -13.40 -4.78
C SER A 188 -7.92 -12.75 -4.49
N PRO A 189 -7.46 -11.78 -5.30
CA PRO A 189 -6.23 -11.03 -5.06
C PRO A 189 -6.33 -10.01 -3.91
N PHE A 190 -7.43 -10.05 -3.16
CA PHE A 190 -7.67 -9.22 -1.97
C PHE A 190 -7.95 -10.07 -0.72
N SER A 191 -7.67 -11.37 -0.77
CA SER A 191 -7.94 -12.32 0.32
C SER A 191 -7.22 -11.97 1.62
N GLY A 192 -6.07 -11.30 1.54
CA GLY A 192 -5.25 -10.82 2.64
C GLY A 192 -5.89 -9.74 3.49
N ASN A 193 -7.04 -9.18 3.10
CA ASN A 193 -7.80 -8.26 3.98
C ASN A 193 -8.67 -8.99 5.01
N LEU A 194 -8.81 -10.33 4.91
CA LEU A 194 -9.61 -11.10 5.85
C LEU A 194 -9.12 -11.00 7.31
N PRO A 195 -7.80 -11.05 7.62
CA PRO A 195 -7.27 -10.75 8.95
C PRO A 195 -7.70 -9.37 9.47
N ASP A 196 -7.44 -8.28 8.74
CA ASP A 196 -7.79 -6.90 9.16
C ASP A 196 -9.30 -6.71 9.38
N LEU A 197 -10.14 -7.42 8.63
CA LEU A 197 -11.60 -7.32 8.74
C LEU A 197 -12.18 -8.12 9.89
N CYS A 198 -11.55 -9.24 10.25
CA CYS A 198 -12.10 -10.16 11.22
C CYS A 198 -12.02 -9.53 12.61
N PRO A 199 -13.14 -9.34 13.33
CA PRO A 199 -13.10 -8.75 14.68
C PRO A 199 -12.53 -9.70 15.76
N THR A 200 -12.00 -10.85 15.34
CA THR A 200 -11.54 -11.99 16.13
C THR A 200 -10.45 -12.71 15.35
N GLY A 201 -9.67 -13.60 15.97
CA GLY A 201 -8.59 -14.33 15.25
C GLY A 201 -9.02 -15.55 14.44
N VAL A 202 -10.09 -15.47 13.64
CA VAL A 202 -10.49 -16.55 12.71
C VAL A 202 -9.59 -16.61 11.51
N TYR A 203 -9.27 -15.43 10.96
CA TYR A 203 -8.31 -15.26 9.89
C TYR A 203 -7.13 -14.51 10.48
N THR A 204 -5.93 -15.06 10.38
CA THR A 204 -4.71 -14.35 10.83
C THR A 204 -3.63 -14.43 9.76
N ASP A 205 -2.73 -13.46 9.77
CA ASP A 205 -1.60 -13.38 8.83
C ASP A 205 -0.56 -14.46 9.17
N LYS A 206 -0.31 -15.40 8.25
CA LYS A 206 0.68 -16.46 8.45
C LYS A 206 2.11 -15.95 8.56
N ALA A 207 2.44 -14.81 7.96
CA ALA A 207 3.77 -14.23 8.00
C ALA A 207 4.13 -13.68 9.38
N ALA A 208 3.14 -13.20 10.16
CA ALA A 208 3.32 -12.67 11.51
C ALA A 208 2.90 -13.63 12.64
N ARG A 209 2.12 -14.67 12.33
CA ARG A 209 1.58 -15.64 13.30
C ARG A 209 2.63 -16.17 14.26
N PHE A 210 2.39 -16.02 15.56
CA PHE A 210 3.25 -16.45 16.67
C PHE A 210 4.64 -15.82 16.75
N ARG A 211 4.88 -14.68 16.07
CA ARG A 211 6.22 -14.06 16.04
C ARG A 211 6.35 -12.89 17.00
N ALA A 212 5.25 -12.19 17.28
CA ALA A 212 5.15 -11.15 18.29
C ALA A 212 3.68 -10.93 18.68
N ARG A 213 3.44 -9.99 19.61
CA ARG A 213 2.12 -9.52 20.01
C ARG A 213 1.91 -8.10 19.54
N TYR A 214 0.65 -7.67 19.46
CA TYR A 214 0.32 -6.34 18.93
C TYR A 214 1.02 -5.20 19.67
N TRP A 215 1.06 -5.27 21.01
CA TRP A 215 1.74 -4.28 21.85
C TRP A 215 3.27 -4.29 21.75
N ASP A 216 3.87 -5.31 21.11
CA ASP A 216 5.31 -5.42 20.93
C ASP A 216 5.78 -4.85 19.58
N TYR A 217 4.88 -4.57 18.64
CA TYR A 217 5.27 -4.12 17.30
C TYR A 217 5.85 -2.70 17.30
N ASP A 218 6.89 -2.52 16.50
CA ASP A 218 7.31 -1.21 16.00
C ASP A 218 6.47 -0.92 14.75
N MET A 219 5.74 0.20 14.75
CA MET A 219 4.80 0.58 13.68
C MET A 219 4.92 2.06 13.36
N ALA A 220 4.81 2.41 12.08
CA ALA A 220 4.73 3.80 11.64
C ALA A 220 3.88 3.92 10.36
N PRO A 221 3.29 5.10 10.08
CA PRO A 221 2.60 5.35 8.82
C PRO A 221 3.55 5.21 7.64
N SER A 222 3.16 4.41 6.64
CA SER A 222 3.99 4.13 5.47
C SER A 222 3.17 4.00 4.18
N LEU A 223 3.87 3.67 3.09
CA LEU A 223 3.31 3.50 1.75
C LEU A 223 3.74 2.17 1.15
N CYS A 224 2.89 1.62 0.27
CA CYS A 224 3.17 0.43 -0.51
C CYS A 224 4.23 0.71 -1.60
N PRO A 225 5.36 -0.03 -1.65
CA PRO A 225 6.45 0.24 -2.60
C PRO A 225 6.30 -0.46 -3.96
N HIS A 226 5.17 -1.12 -4.24
CA HIS A 226 5.07 -2.11 -5.33
C HIS A 226 4.55 -1.57 -6.66
N CYS A 227 3.79 -0.48 -6.67
CA CYS A 227 3.22 0.10 -7.89
C CYS A 227 2.90 1.58 -7.68
N SER A 228 2.54 2.27 -8.75
CA SER A 228 2.37 3.72 -8.74
C SER A 228 1.12 4.24 -8.02
N LEU A 229 0.28 3.37 -7.44
CA LEU A 229 -0.97 3.81 -6.77
C LEU A 229 -0.74 4.50 -5.42
N GLY A 230 0.40 4.22 -4.75
CA GLY A 230 0.76 4.84 -3.47
C GLY A 230 -0.21 4.50 -2.32
N CYS A 231 -0.62 3.23 -2.21
CA CYS A 231 -1.53 2.78 -1.15
C CYS A 231 -0.92 3.01 0.25
N ALA A 232 -1.70 3.55 1.18
CA ALA A 232 -1.27 3.82 2.54
C ALA A 232 -1.26 2.54 3.41
N THR A 233 -0.19 2.35 4.16
CA THR A 233 0.06 1.13 4.96
C THR A 233 0.53 1.45 6.38
N ILE A 234 0.42 0.46 7.26
CA ILE A 234 1.07 0.40 8.58
C ILE A 234 1.85 -0.91 8.64
N PRO A 235 3.15 -0.91 8.27
CA PRO A 235 4.02 -2.06 8.46
C PRO A 235 4.28 -2.27 9.94
N ALA A 236 4.27 -3.52 10.37
CA ALA A 236 4.61 -3.93 11.73
C ALA A 236 5.93 -4.70 11.69
N ALA A 237 6.92 -4.18 12.41
CA ALA A 237 8.23 -4.81 12.56
C ALA A 237 8.48 -5.19 14.02
N ARG A 238 9.43 -6.09 14.22
CA ARG A 238 9.99 -6.37 15.54
C ARG A 238 11.39 -6.93 15.41
N TYR A 239 12.31 -6.48 16.26
CA TYR A 239 13.69 -6.98 16.30
C TYR A 239 14.42 -6.92 14.94
N ARG A 240 14.20 -5.83 14.18
CA ARG A 240 14.75 -5.59 12.84
C ARG A 240 14.25 -6.57 11.77
N GLU A 241 13.04 -7.06 11.96
CA GLU A 241 12.36 -7.93 11.01
C GLU A 241 10.95 -7.39 10.72
N LEU A 242 10.60 -7.27 9.44
CA LEU A 242 9.25 -6.94 8.99
C LEU A 242 8.33 -8.16 9.16
N LEU A 243 7.24 -8.04 9.91
CA LEU A 243 6.38 -9.18 10.26
C LEU A 243 5.09 -9.23 9.45
N LYS A 244 4.35 -8.13 9.40
CA LYS A 244 3.12 -7.99 8.58
C LYS A 244 2.97 -6.55 8.08
N ILE A 245 2.15 -6.37 7.06
CA ILE A 245 1.74 -5.06 6.54
C ILE A 245 0.22 -4.97 6.65
N MET A 246 -0.27 -3.91 7.28
CA MET A 246 -1.70 -3.64 7.41
C MET A 246 -2.10 -2.45 6.54
N ALA A 247 -3.38 -2.41 6.15
CA ALA A 247 -3.92 -1.25 5.45
C ALA A 247 -4.00 -0.05 6.41
N ARG A 248 -3.55 1.12 5.98
CA ARG A 248 -3.89 2.39 6.64
C ARG A 248 -5.08 3.00 5.93
N ARG A 249 -6.00 3.61 6.68
CA ARG A 249 -7.08 4.37 6.06
C ARG A 249 -6.53 5.59 5.32
N ASN A 250 -6.79 5.68 4.03
CA ASN A 250 -6.62 6.90 3.23
C ASN A 250 -7.81 7.02 2.27
N ASP A 251 -8.70 7.98 2.50
CA ASP A 251 -9.97 8.07 1.78
C ASP A 251 -9.80 8.53 0.31
N ALA A 252 -8.69 9.17 -0.03
CA ALA A 252 -8.35 9.52 -1.43
C ALA A 252 -7.79 8.32 -2.20
N VAL A 253 -7.01 7.45 -1.52
CA VAL A 253 -6.26 6.37 -2.17
C VAL A 253 -6.93 5.00 -1.95
N ASN A 254 -6.49 4.20 -0.98
CA ASN A 254 -6.86 2.79 -0.86
C ASN A 254 -8.05 2.53 0.06
N GLY A 255 -8.66 3.58 0.62
CA GLY A 255 -9.72 3.45 1.61
C GLY A 255 -9.21 2.61 2.79
N TRP A 256 -9.84 1.47 3.04
CA TRP A 256 -9.53 0.58 4.16
C TRP A 256 -8.73 -0.67 3.79
N PHE A 257 -8.38 -0.85 2.51
CA PHE A 257 -7.97 -2.15 1.98
C PHE A 257 -6.63 -2.10 1.26
N LEU A 258 -6.03 -3.26 1.06
CA LEU A 258 -4.84 -3.47 0.23
C LEU A 258 -5.06 -4.64 -0.72
N CYS A 259 -4.28 -4.69 -1.79
CA CYS A 259 -4.13 -5.91 -2.58
C CYS A 259 -3.17 -6.89 -1.89
N ASP A 260 -3.25 -8.17 -2.22
CA ASP A 260 -2.42 -9.21 -1.61
C ASP A 260 -0.93 -8.99 -1.92
N ARG A 261 -0.61 -8.47 -3.11
CA ARG A 261 0.77 -8.05 -3.44
C ARG A 261 1.30 -7.01 -2.44
N GLY A 262 0.53 -5.97 -2.18
CA GLY A 262 0.90 -4.90 -1.25
C GLY A 262 1.02 -5.34 0.21
N ARG A 263 0.52 -6.53 0.53
CA ARG A 263 0.53 -7.10 1.88
C ARG A 263 1.63 -8.12 2.09
N PHE A 264 1.93 -8.93 1.07
CA PHE A 264 2.78 -10.12 1.20
C PHE A 264 4.05 -10.10 0.35
N ALA A 265 4.18 -9.25 -0.68
CA ALA A 265 5.30 -9.31 -1.64
C ALA A 265 6.62 -8.66 -1.15
N ASP A 266 6.88 -8.69 0.15
CA ASP A 266 7.98 -7.95 0.80
C ASP A 266 9.05 -8.85 1.44
N HIS A 267 9.09 -10.11 1.02
CA HIS A 267 10.05 -11.12 1.50
C HIS A 267 11.52 -10.70 1.35
N GLY A 268 11.83 -9.84 0.37
CA GLY A 268 13.19 -9.34 0.12
C GLY A 268 13.77 -8.50 1.26
N VAL A 269 12.94 -7.84 2.08
CA VAL A 269 13.41 -6.98 3.20
C VAL A 269 14.15 -7.80 4.26
N ASN A 270 13.60 -8.97 4.58
CA ASN A 270 14.12 -9.88 5.60
C ASN A 270 15.08 -10.93 5.03
N SER A 271 15.34 -10.93 3.71
CA SER A 271 16.19 -11.93 3.08
C SER A 271 17.60 -11.90 3.68
N GLN A 272 18.17 -13.09 3.90
CA GLN A 272 19.57 -13.25 4.31
C GLN A 272 20.53 -12.87 3.17
N ASP A 273 20.09 -13.03 1.92
CA ASP A 273 20.87 -12.68 0.72
C ASP A 273 20.84 -11.18 0.42
N ARG A 274 20.11 -10.40 1.22
CA ARG A 274 20.07 -8.94 1.06
C ARG A 274 21.46 -8.36 1.31
N PRO A 275 22.08 -7.68 0.33
CA PRO A 275 23.40 -7.10 0.51
C PRO A 275 23.34 -5.95 1.53
N ARG A 276 24.20 -6.02 2.54
CA ARG A 276 24.21 -5.08 3.67
C ARG A 276 25.55 -4.39 3.89
N THR A 277 26.61 -4.85 3.25
CA THR A 277 27.98 -4.33 3.39
C THR A 277 28.43 -3.72 2.06
N PRO A 278 29.14 -2.58 2.04
CA PRO A 278 29.77 -2.06 0.82
C PRO A 278 30.73 -3.08 0.20
N LEU A 279 30.78 -3.13 -1.13
CA LEU A 279 31.77 -3.94 -1.86
C LEU A 279 32.65 -3.06 -2.74
N LEU A 280 33.94 -3.39 -2.81
CA LEU A 280 34.90 -2.85 -3.75
C LEU A 280 35.50 -4.01 -4.55
N ASP A 281 35.29 -4.01 -5.87
CA ASP A 281 35.70 -5.09 -6.77
C ASP A 281 35.23 -6.49 -6.28
N GLY A 282 33.99 -6.55 -5.78
CA GLY A 282 33.38 -7.76 -5.25
C GLY A 282 33.85 -8.19 -3.85
N ARG A 283 34.65 -7.39 -3.16
CA ARG A 283 35.14 -7.66 -1.79
C ARG A 283 34.50 -6.74 -0.78
N GLU A 284 34.06 -7.28 0.36
CA GLU A 284 33.56 -6.49 1.48
C GLU A 284 34.58 -5.44 1.93
N THR A 285 34.11 -4.21 2.15
CA THR A 285 34.93 -3.05 2.52
C THR A 285 34.15 -2.10 3.41
N THR A 286 34.79 -1.04 3.89
CA THR A 286 34.14 0.01 4.68
C THR A 286 33.50 1.08 3.78
N TRP A 287 32.56 1.86 4.33
CA TRP A 287 31.97 3.01 3.62
C TRP A 287 33.01 4.04 3.18
N ASP A 288 34.01 4.32 4.03
CA ASP A 288 35.06 5.30 3.72
C ASP A 288 35.94 4.84 2.56
N GLU A 289 36.33 3.57 2.54
CA GLU A 289 37.12 2.97 1.46
C GLU A 289 36.32 2.89 0.15
N ALA A 290 35.06 2.43 0.21
CA ALA A 290 34.20 2.33 -0.97
C ALA A 290 33.95 3.70 -1.62
N LEU A 291 33.58 4.72 -0.82
CA LEU A 291 33.34 6.07 -1.33
C LEU A 291 34.64 6.74 -1.80
N GLY A 292 35.75 6.54 -1.09
CA GLY A 292 37.06 7.07 -1.50
C GLY A 292 37.59 6.45 -2.80
N ALA A 293 37.38 5.15 -3.00
CA ALA A 293 37.69 4.50 -4.26
C ALA A 293 36.79 5.02 -5.39
N LEU A 294 35.49 5.20 -5.11
CA LEU A 294 34.55 5.74 -6.08
C LEU A 294 34.93 7.16 -6.54
N THR A 295 35.26 8.08 -5.62
CA THR A 295 35.68 9.44 -5.99
C THR A 295 36.95 9.43 -6.82
N THR A 296 37.91 8.56 -6.50
CA THR A 296 39.15 8.38 -7.28
C THR A 296 38.84 7.91 -8.70
N ARG A 297 38.03 6.86 -8.86
CA ARG A 297 37.67 6.31 -10.18
C ARG A 297 36.85 7.30 -11.03
N ILE A 298 35.97 8.10 -10.40
CA ILE A 298 35.28 9.20 -11.09
C ILE A 298 36.30 10.22 -11.64
N GLY A 299 37.29 10.60 -10.82
CA GLY A 299 38.37 11.49 -11.26
C GLY A 299 39.17 10.94 -12.44
N GLU A 300 39.56 9.66 -12.39
CA GLU A 300 40.27 8.96 -13.47
C GLU A 300 39.46 8.89 -14.77
N LEU A 301 38.16 8.61 -14.65
CA LEU A 301 37.23 8.63 -15.77
C LEU A 301 37.17 10.03 -16.40
N PHE A 302 37.09 11.08 -15.59
CA PHE A 302 37.01 12.46 -16.08
C PHE A 302 38.29 12.90 -16.78
N VAL A 303 39.46 12.48 -16.27
CA VAL A 303 40.75 12.75 -16.94
C VAL A 303 40.81 12.07 -18.31
N THR A 304 40.25 10.87 -18.44
CA THR A 304 40.37 10.05 -19.67
C THR A 304 39.30 10.37 -20.70
N ASN A 305 38.07 10.60 -20.27
CA ASN A 305 36.88 10.66 -21.13
C ASN A 305 36.06 11.96 -20.96
N GLY A 306 36.42 12.81 -20.01
CA GLY A 306 35.67 14.02 -19.66
C GLY A 306 34.42 13.74 -18.82
N PRO A 307 33.85 14.77 -18.14
CA PRO A 307 32.68 14.62 -17.28
C PRO A 307 31.43 14.15 -18.03
N GLY A 308 31.30 14.53 -19.30
CA GLY A 308 30.23 14.10 -20.20
C GLY A 308 30.20 12.60 -20.52
N SER A 309 31.16 11.82 -20.02
CA SER A 309 31.19 10.36 -20.15
C SER A 309 30.49 9.61 -19.01
N LEU A 310 30.02 10.33 -17.98
CA LEU A 310 29.31 9.74 -16.85
C LEU A 310 27.79 9.88 -17.02
N ALA A 311 27.05 8.83 -16.67
CA ALA A 311 25.62 8.90 -16.46
C ALA A 311 25.28 8.67 -14.98
N VAL A 312 24.40 9.51 -14.44
CA VAL A 312 23.77 9.31 -13.13
C VAL A 312 22.38 8.73 -13.36
N VAL A 313 22.11 7.58 -12.75
CA VAL A 313 20.89 6.79 -12.99
C VAL A 313 20.11 6.69 -11.68
N GLY A 314 18.98 7.38 -11.59
CA GLY A 314 17.96 7.17 -10.57
C GLY A 314 16.94 6.11 -10.98
N SER A 315 15.80 6.05 -10.30
CA SER A 315 14.86 4.96 -10.51
C SER A 315 13.42 5.32 -10.11
N PRO A 316 12.40 4.71 -10.74
CA PRO A 316 11.01 4.82 -10.31
C PRO A 316 10.72 4.18 -8.95
N ARG A 317 11.65 3.36 -8.43
CA ARG A 317 11.59 2.73 -7.10
C ARG A 317 12.15 3.62 -5.99
N MET A 318 13.03 4.55 -6.35
CA MET A 318 13.74 5.41 -5.40
C MET A 318 12.81 6.53 -4.92
N THR A 319 13.02 7.00 -3.68
CA THR A 319 12.24 8.10 -3.12
C THR A 319 12.46 9.41 -3.88
N LEU A 320 11.55 10.37 -3.70
CA LEU A 320 11.71 11.71 -4.29
C LEU A 320 13.03 12.34 -3.84
N GLU A 321 13.39 12.20 -2.57
CA GLU A 321 14.65 12.66 -1.99
C GLU A 321 15.85 12.10 -2.77
N GLY A 322 15.89 10.79 -3.02
CA GLY A 322 16.97 10.16 -3.76
C GLY A 322 17.04 10.61 -5.21
N ASN A 323 15.89 10.65 -5.90
CA ASN A 323 15.85 11.05 -7.32
C ASN A 323 16.20 12.52 -7.52
N TYR A 324 15.79 13.39 -6.60
CA TYR A 324 16.13 14.81 -6.65
C TYR A 324 17.62 15.03 -6.35
N GLN A 325 18.19 14.36 -5.35
CA GLN A 325 19.63 14.41 -5.10
C GLN A 325 20.46 13.86 -6.28
N ALA A 326 19.97 12.84 -6.99
CA ALA A 326 20.61 12.34 -8.20
C ALA A 326 20.67 13.41 -9.31
N ALA A 327 19.62 14.24 -9.47
CA ALA A 327 19.67 15.38 -10.40
C ALA A 327 20.71 16.43 -9.99
N LEU A 328 20.77 16.77 -8.70
CA LEU A 328 21.76 17.72 -8.18
C LEU A 328 23.19 17.21 -8.39
N LEU A 329 23.44 15.92 -8.12
CA LEU A 329 24.73 15.29 -8.37
C LEU A 329 25.09 15.32 -9.85
N ALA A 330 24.16 14.98 -10.74
CA ALA A 330 24.39 15.01 -12.19
C ALA A 330 24.76 16.42 -12.68
N GLY A 331 24.07 17.44 -12.19
CA GLY A 331 24.39 18.84 -12.49
C GLY A 331 25.75 19.27 -11.94
N PHE A 332 26.05 18.92 -10.70
CA PHE A 332 27.33 19.22 -10.05
C PHE A 332 28.52 18.60 -10.78
N LEU A 333 28.39 17.33 -11.20
CA LEU A 333 29.43 16.60 -11.93
C LEU A 333 29.51 16.97 -13.41
N GLN A 334 28.56 17.75 -13.93
CA GLN A 334 28.39 17.99 -15.37
C GLN A 334 28.31 16.66 -16.15
N ALA A 335 27.58 15.69 -15.58
CA ALA A 335 27.40 14.37 -16.15
C ALA A 335 26.77 14.47 -17.54
N GLY A 336 27.16 13.57 -18.44
CA GLY A 336 26.65 13.53 -19.81
C GLY A 336 25.18 13.13 -19.90
N ALA A 337 24.68 12.40 -18.90
CA ALA A 337 23.28 12.02 -18.82
C ALA A 337 22.79 11.91 -17.37
N LEU A 338 21.54 12.30 -17.18
CA LEU A 338 20.70 11.94 -16.04
C LEU A 338 19.62 11.01 -16.58
N CYS A 339 19.39 9.88 -15.91
CA CYS A 339 18.40 8.89 -16.34
C CYS A 339 17.55 8.46 -15.14
N TYR A 340 16.24 8.38 -15.29
CA TYR A 340 15.35 7.81 -14.26
C TYR A 340 14.63 6.54 -14.70
N PHE A 341 14.68 6.26 -16.00
CA PHE A 341 14.08 5.09 -16.63
C PHE A 341 15.17 4.42 -17.46
N VAL A 342 15.17 3.09 -17.44
CA VAL A 342 16.14 2.31 -18.21
C VAL A 342 15.69 2.26 -19.67
N ASP A 343 14.43 1.88 -19.88
CA ASP A 343 13.84 1.67 -21.19
C ASP A 343 13.28 2.97 -21.80
N ARG A 344 13.46 3.11 -23.12
CA ARG A 344 12.94 4.26 -23.89
C ARG A 344 11.42 4.31 -23.85
N GLU A 345 10.76 3.17 -24.00
CA GLU A 345 9.31 3.08 -24.05
C GLU A 345 8.69 3.50 -22.71
N GLU A 346 9.25 3.00 -21.60
CA GLU A 346 8.85 3.36 -20.24
C GLU A 346 9.05 4.86 -19.95
N ALA A 347 10.17 5.43 -20.39
CA ALA A 347 10.44 6.87 -20.25
C ALA A 347 9.43 7.72 -21.04
N ALA A 348 9.18 7.36 -22.30
CA ALA A 348 8.23 8.05 -23.16
C ALA A 348 6.80 7.97 -22.60
N ALA A 349 6.46 6.79 -22.10
CA ALA A 349 5.20 6.48 -21.46
C ALA A 349 4.92 7.34 -20.21
N ALA A 350 5.87 7.39 -19.28
CA ALA A 350 5.73 8.19 -18.07
C ALA A 350 5.72 9.70 -18.38
N SER A 351 6.50 10.14 -19.37
CA SER A 351 6.50 11.53 -19.86
C SER A 351 5.14 11.92 -20.48
N ALA A 352 4.54 11.03 -21.27
CA ALA A 352 3.21 11.24 -21.85
C ALA A 352 2.14 11.35 -20.74
N ALA A 353 2.20 10.46 -19.74
CA ALA A 353 1.29 10.48 -18.59
C ALA A 353 1.35 11.84 -17.87
N VAL A 354 2.54 12.32 -17.50
CA VAL A 354 2.73 13.60 -16.81
C VAL A 354 2.39 14.81 -17.69
N SER A 355 2.36 14.66 -19.01
CA SER A 355 1.96 15.73 -19.93
C SER A 355 0.44 15.84 -20.07
N LEU A 356 -0.29 14.72 -19.95
CA LEU A 356 -1.74 14.65 -20.08
C LEU A 356 -2.48 14.74 -18.74
N LEU A 357 -1.81 14.40 -17.63
CA LEU A 357 -2.35 14.52 -16.28
C LEU A 357 -2.15 15.94 -15.75
N THR A 358 -3.28 16.61 -15.52
CA THR A 358 -3.41 17.94 -14.95
C THR A 358 -4.38 17.87 -13.77
N ARG A 359 -4.53 18.95 -13.00
CA ARG A 359 -5.57 19.02 -11.95
C ARG A 359 -6.98 18.70 -12.45
N ASP A 360 -7.25 18.98 -13.73
CA ASP A 360 -8.56 18.77 -14.34
C ASP A 360 -8.71 17.38 -14.96
N THR A 361 -7.64 16.63 -15.20
CA THR A 361 -7.72 15.32 -15.87
C THR A 361 -7.34 14.15 -14.96
N ALA A 362 -6.46 14.37 -13.98
CA ALA A 362 -6.08 13.35 -13.00
C ALA A 362 -7.23 13.06 -12.03
N VAL A 363 -7.34 11.80 -11.61
CA VAL A 363 -8.33 11.36 -10.61
C VAL A 363 -7.73 10.40 -9.60
N SER A 364 -8.21 10.51 -8.38
CA SER A 364 -7.89 9.61 -7.28
C SER A 364 -8.58 8.26 -7.42
N LEU A 365 -8.09 7.24 -6.71
CA LEU A 365 -8.77 5.93 -6.65
C LEU A 365 -10.21 6.04 -6.11
N ALA A 366 -10.45 6.98 -5.20
CA ALA A 366 -11.78 7.26 -4.68
C ALA A 366 -12.73 7.82 -5.75
N GLU A 367 -12.21 8.63 -6.67
CA GLU A 367 -12.95 9.16 -7.82
C GLU A 367 -13.15 8.10 -8.91
N VAL A 368 -12.18 7.21 -9.14
CA VAL A 368 -12.35 6.04 -10.01
C VAL A 368 -13.57 5.21 -9.57
N ALA A 369 -13.75 5.01 -8.26
CA ALA A 369 -14.90 4.29 -7.70
C ALA A 369 -16.26 5.02 -7.84
N ARG A 370 -16.29 6.21 -8.47
CA ARG A 370 -17.48 7.04 -8.74
C ARG A 370 -17.72 7.27 -10.24
N ALA A 371 -16.85 6.78 -11.12
CA ALA A 371 -17.05 6.86 -12.56
C ALA A 371 -18.34 6.14 -12.99
N ASP A 372 -18.96 6.60 -14.08
CA ASP A 372 -20.14 5.99 -14.71
C ASP A 372 -19.81 5.29 -16.05
N CYS A 373 -18.64 5.59 -16.63
CA CYS A 373 -18.05 4.86 -17.74
C CYS A 373 -16.54 4.72 -17.55
N ILE A 374 -16.00 3.52 -17.76
CA ILE A 374 -14.57 3.22 -17.63
C ILE A 374 -14.11 2.49 -18.88
N ALA A 375 -13.12 3.02 -19.58
CA ALA A 375 -12.45 2.37 -20.70
C ALA A 375 -11.04 1.88 -20.28
N LEU A 376 -10.78 0.58 -20.42
CA LEU A 376 -9.48 -0.05 -20.17
C LEU A 376 -8.75 -0.27 -21.49
N VAL A 377 -7.71 0.50 -21.74
CA VAL A 377 -6.97 0.53 -23.01
C VAL A 377 -5.58 -0.07 -22.80
N GLU A 378 -5.34 -1.22 -23.44
CA GLU A 378 -4.06 -1.95 -23.41
C GLU A 378 -3.49 -2.20 -22.00
N SER A 379 -4.38 -2.38 -21.01
CA SER A 379 -4.00 -2.44 -19.61
C SER A 379 -4.18 -3.81 -18.99
N ASP A 380 -3.19 -4.27 -18.22
CA ASP A 380 -3.33 -5.37 -17.27
C ASP A 380 -3.14 -4.88 -15.84
N LEU A 381 -4.26 -4.62 -15.18
CA LEU A 381 -4.28 -4.04 -13.85
C LEU A 381 -3.98 -5.06 -12.74
N ARG A 382 -3.91 -6.37 -13.04
CA ARG A 382 -3.51 -7.37 -12.03
C ARG A 382 -2.07 -7.12 -11.56
N ASP A 383 -1.20 -6.75 -12.48
CA ASP A 383 0.20 -6.45 -12.16
C ASP A 383 0.45 -4.95 -12.07
N GLN A 384 -0.25 -4.11 -12.82
CA GLN A 384 0.07 -2.69 -12.82
C GLN A 384 -0.55 -1.92 -11.64
N GLY A 385 -1.65 -2.42 -11.07
CA GLY A 385 -2.29 -1.77 -9.93
C GLY A 385 -3.59 -2.44 -9.50
N PRO A 386 -3.55 -3.55 -8.74
CA PRO A 386 -4.76 -4.30 -8.41
C PRO A 386 -5.84 -3.48 -7.69
N MET A 387 -5.46 -2.47 -6.88
CA MET A 387 -6.45 -1.61 -6.23
C MET A 387 -7.30 -0.80 -7.22
N LEU A 388 -6.85 -0.58 -8.46
CA LEU A 388 -7.69 -0.04 -9.53
C LEU A 388 -8.82 -1.02 -9.89
N LEU A 389 -8.55 -2.34 -9.98
CA LEU A 389 -9.60 -3.34 -10.23
C LEU A 389 -10.67 -3.29 -9.14
N LEU A 390 -10.27 -3.10 -7.89
CA LEU A 390 -11.21 -2.98 -6.77
C LEU A 390 -12.05 -1.71 -6.86
N ALA A 391 -11.44 -0.58 -7.28
CA ALA A 391 -12.14 0.68 -7.51
C ALA A 391 -13.11 0.60 -8.70
N ILE A 392 -12.68 0.02 -9.84
CA ILE A 392 -13.50 -0.28 -11.01
C ILE A 392 -14.70 -1.13 -10.61
N ARG A 393 -14.48 -2.17 -9.79
CA ARG A 393 -15.57 -2.99 -9.25
C ARG A 393 -16.57 -2.15 -8.47
N GLN A 394 -16.12 -1.22 -7.63
CA GLN A 394 -17.05 -0.36 -6.88
C GLN A 394 -17.84 0.57 -7.80
N ALA A 395 -17.26 1.08 -8.89
CA ALA A 395 -17.96 1.85 -9.90
C ALA A 395 -19.00 0.98 -10.64
N TRP A 396 -18.61 -0.21 -11.09
CA TRP A 396 -19.49 -1.17 -11.76
C TRP A 396 -20.69 -1.56 -10.89
N ARG A 397 -20.48 -1.82 -9.59
CA ARG A 397 -21.56 -2.09 -8.62
C ARG A 397 -22.57 -0.94 -8.49
N LYS A 398 -22.18 0.29 -8.85
CA LYS A 398 -23.06 1.48 -8.88
C LYS A 398 -23.68 1.73 -10.27
N GLY A 399 -23.45 0.84 -11.23
CA GLY A 399 -24.04 0.90 -12.56
C GLY A 399 -23.09 1.36 -13.68
N ALA A 400 -21.81 1.59 -13.38
CA ALA A 400 -20.84 2.01 -14.38
C ALA A 400 -20.68 0.98 -15.51
N LYS A 401 -20.53 1.45 -16.74
CA LYS A 401 -20.17 0.60 -17.88
C LYS A 401 -18.65 0.47 -17.98
N VAL A 402 -18.16 -0.76 -18.05
CA VAL A 402 -16.73 -1.06 -18.17
C VAL A 402 -16.44 -1.64 -19.54
N PHE A 403 -15.58 -0.96 -20.29
CA PHE A 403 -15.19 -1.31 -21.64
C PHE A 403 -13.75 -1.80 -21.67
N LEU A 404 -13.51 -2.90 -22.36
CA LEU A 404 -12.17 -3.35 -22.72
C LEU A 404 -11.91 -2.90 -24.16
N VAL A 405 -10.87 -2.09 -24.40
CA VAL A 405 -10.54 -1.53 -25.72
C VAL A 405 -9.37 -2.28 -26.37
N GLY A 406 -9.52 -2.70 -27.63
CA GLY A 406 -8.49 -3.45 -28.36
C GLY A 406 -8.40 -4.92 -27.95
N GLU A 407 -7.23 -5.56 -28.05
CA GLU A 407 -7.00 -6.92 -27.52
C GLU A 407 -6.01 -6.92 -26.34
N GLY A 408 -5.27 -5.83 -26.13
CA GLY A 408 -4.24 -5.70 -25.09
C GLY A 408 -4.74 -5.59 -23.64
N SER A 409 -6.06 -5.67 -23.40
CA SER A 409 -6.64 -5.71 -22.05
C SER A 409 -7.26 -7.08 -21.82
N PRO A 410 -6.61 -8.01 -21.09
CA PRO A 410 -7.12 -9.37 -20.88
C PRO A 410 -8.42 -9.35 -20.06
N ARG A 411 -9.37 -10.23 -20.38
CA ARG A 411 -10.67 -10.29 -19.66
C ARG A 411 -10.51 -10.89 -18.27
N GLU A 412 -9.51 -11.74 -18.09
CA GLU A 412 -9.18 -12.45 -16.85
C GLU A 412 -8.95 -11.48 -15.69
N GLN A 413 -8.48 -10.25 -15.96
CA GLN A 413 -8.29 -9.22 -14.93
C GLN A 413 -9.61 -8.78 -14.28
N THR A 414 -10.67 -8.66 -15.07
CA THR A 414 -11.99 -8.25 -14.59
C THR A 414 -12.79 -9.42 -14.04
N ASP A 415 -12.56 -10.62 -14.58
CA ASP A 415 -13.15 -11.86 -14.05
C ASP A 415 -12.64 -12.15 -12.62
N ALA A 416 -11.37 -11.85 -12.32
CA ALA A 416 -10.79 -11.99 -10.97
C ALA A 416 -11.49 -11.15 -9.89
N VAL A 417 -12.26 -10.14 -10.30
CA VAL A 417 -13.07 -9.28 -9.43
C VAL A 417 -14.56 -9.32 -9.81
N SER A 418 -15.00 -10.33 -10.57
CA SER A 418 -16.40 -10.51 -11.01
C SER A 418 -17.03 -9.23 -11.58
N VAL A 419 -16.34 -8.55 -12.50
CA VAL A 419 -16.82 -7.36 -13.22
C VAL A 419 -17.18 -7.74 -14.66
N GLU A 420 -18.44 -7.47 -15.04
CA GLU A 420 -18.88 -7.63 -16.43
C GLU A 420 -18.36 -6.50 -17.32
N THR A 421 -17.88 -6.86 -18.51
CA THR A 421 -17.26 -5.93 -19.45
C THR A 421 -17.81 -6.03 -20.86
N LEU A 422 -17.67 -4.94 -21.62
CA LEU A 422 -17.98 -4.87 -23.05
C LEU A 422 -16.69 -4.68 -23.84
N ARG A 423 -16.40 -5.55 -24.80
CA ARG A 423 -15.24 -5.41 -25.67
C ARG A 423 -15.58 -4.50 -26.85
N VAL A 424 -14.72 -3.52 -27.11
CA VAL A 424 -14.76 -2.65 -28.30
C VAL A 424 -13.40 -2.65 -28.98
N GLN A 425 -13.37 -2.33 -30.28
CA GLN A 425 -12.12 -2.36 -31.04
C GLN A 425 -11.27 -1.13 -30.72
N THR A 426 -11.87 0.05 -30.69
CA THR A 426 -11.17 1.33 -30.48
C THR A 426 -11.85 2.19 -29.42
N LEU A 427 -11.11 3.15 -28.86
CA LEU A 427 -11.65 4.08 -27.86
C LEU A 427 -12.77 4.96 -28.44
N ALA A 428 -12.74 5.22 -29.75
CA ALA A 428 -13.75 5.99 -30.46
C ALA A 428 -15.12 5.28 -30.57
N ASP A 429 -15.16 3.97 -30.36
CA ASP A 429 -16.41 3.19 -30.36
C ASP A 429 -17.24 3.38 -29.07
N ILE A 430 -16.67 4.08 -28.08
CA ILE A 430 -17.33 4.38 -26.81
C ILE A 430 -17.94 5.79 -26.88
N PRO A 431 -19.26 5.95 -26.67
CA PRO A 431 -19.90 7.26 -26.68
C PRO A 431 -19.64 8.00 -25.36
N LEU A 432 -18.39 8.43 -25.13
CA LEU A 432 -17.96 9.03 -23.85
C LEU A 432 -18.78 10.27 -23.46
N THR A 433 -19.28 11.02 -24.44
CA THR A 433 -20.13 12.21 -24.23
C THR A 433 -21.50 11.91 -23.62
N ASP A 434 -21.94 10.66 -23.64
CA ASP A 434 -23.22 10.24 -23.06
C ASP A 434 -23.13 10.03 -21.54
N TYR A 435 -21.91 10.09 -20.99
CA TYR A 435 -21.61 9.83 -19.58
C TYR A 435 -21.21 11.12 -18.87
N SER A 436 -21.54 11.22 -17.58
CA SER A 436 -21.25 12.39 -16.75
C SER A 436 -19.81 12.39 -16.22
N ASN A 437 -19.27 11.21 -15.90
CA ASN A 437 -17.92 11.04 -15.35
C ASN A 437 -17.15 9.93 -16.11
N PRO A 438 -16.91 10.10 -17.43
CA PRO A 438 -16.15 9.14 -18.21
C PRO A 438 -14.69 9.08 -17.73
N LEU A 439 -14.12 7.88 -17.69
CA LEU A 439 -12.75 7.60 -17.27
C LEU A 439 -12.05 6.72 -18.31
N VAL A 440 -10.82 7.08 -18.67
CA VAL A 440 -9.94 6.24 -19.47
C VAL A 440 -8.74 5.83 -18.62
N ILE A 441 -8.55 4.52 -18.49
CA ILE A 441 -7.36 3.93 -17.89
C ILE A 441 -6.52 3.39 -19.04
N VAL A 442 -5.34 3.97 -19.23
CA VAL A 442 -4.45 3.64 -20.33
C VAL A 442 -3.14 3.13 -19.75
N THR A 443 -2.65 2.01 -20.28
CA THR A 443 -1.24 1.68 -20.09
C THR A 443 -0.48 2.35 -21.23
N PRO A 444 0.55 3.12 -20.90
CA PRO A 444 1.31 3.82 -21.92
C PRO A 444 2.28 2.84 -22.63
N SER A 445 1.76 2.08 -23.59
CA SER A 445 2.54 1.19 -24.49
C SER A 445 2.37 1.57 -25.96
N GLY A 446 2.47 2.87 -26.26
CA GLY A 446 2.39 3.37 -27.64
C GLY A 446 0.96 3.59 -28.17
N SER A 447 -0.06 3.55 -27.31
CA SER A 447 -1.41 3.98 -27.68
C SER A 447 -1.40 5.42 -28.21
N GLY A 448 -2.16 5.66 -29.28
CA GLY A 448 -2.17 6.95 -29.97
C GLY A 448 -2.61 8.07 -29.03
N THR A 449 -1.67 8.94 -28.65
CA THR A 449 -1.94 10.14 -27.83
C THR A 449 -3.12 10.95 -28.35
N ALA A 450 -3.30 10.99 -29.67
CA ALA A 450 -4.42 11.66 -30.34
C ALA A 450 -5.81 11.12 -29.92
N ASP A 451 -5.95 9.82 -29.64
CA ASP A 451 -7.23 9.27 -29.21
C ASP A 451 -7.50 9.53 -27.73
N ILE A 452 -6.45 9.57 -26.91
CA ILE A 452 -6.54 10.00 -25.51
C ILE A 452 -6.93 11.49 -25.44
N GLU A 453 -6.30 12.34 -26.26
CA GLU A 453 -6.63 13.76 -26.35
C GLU A 453 -8.09 13.99 -26.76
N LYS A 454 -8.61 13.22 -27.72
CA LYS A 454 -10.04 13.25 -28.09
C LYS A 454 -10.93 12.82 -26.92
N ALA A 455 -10.55 11.80 -26.16
CA ALA A 455 -11.30 11.36 -25.00
C ALA A 455 -11.33 12.44 -23.91
N VAL A 456 -10.20 13.11 -23.65
CA VAL A 456 -10.14 14.26 -22.75
C VAL A 456 -11.04 15.39 -23.25
N ALA A 457 -11.01 15.71 -24.55
CA ALA A 457 -11.89 16.71 -25.15
C ALA A 457 -13.39 16.34 -25.04
N ALA A 458 -13.71 15.04 -24.95
CA ALA A 458 -15.05 14.52 -24.67
C ALA A 458 -15.40 14.52 -23.16
N GLY A 459 -14.53 15.04 -22.30
CA GLY A 459 -14.74 15.16 -20.85
C GLY A 459 -14.15 14.02 -20.02
N ALA A 460 -13.40 13.09 -20.63
CA ALA A 460 -12.85 11.95 -19.91
C ALA A 460 -11.71 12.36 -18.96
N LYS A 461 -11.75 11.81 -17.76
CA LYS A 461 -10.63 11.79 -16.82
C LYS A 461 -9.66 10.67 -17.17
N LEU A 462 -8.44 10.75 -16.68
CA LEU A 462 -7.35 9.84 -17.04
C LEU A 462 -6.72 9.19 -15.81
N VAL A 463 -6.35 7.92 -15.97
CA VAL A 463 -5.46 7.19 -15.06
C VAL A 463 -4.39 6.49 -15.88
N PHE A 464 -3.14 6.70 -15.49
CA PHE A 464 -1.98 6.00 -16.05
C PHE A 464 -1.37 5.14 -14.94
N PRO A 465 -1.52 3.80 -14.97
CA PRO A 465 -0.67 2.93 -14.18
C PRO A 465 0.79 3.12 -14.65
N LEU A 466 1.70 3.31 -13.71
CA LEU A 466 3.12 3.57 -13.99
C LEU A 466 3.98 2.52 -13.29
N SER A 467 5.18 2.32 -13.83
CA SER A 467 6.16 1.34 -13.40
C SER A 467 6.89 1.77 -12.14
N GLY A 468 6.28 1.53 -10.98
CA GLY A 468 6.91 1.72 -9.68
C GLY A 468 6.27 2.83 -8.83
N PRO A 469 6.57 2.84 -7.52
CA PRO A 469 5.88 3.66 -6.53
C PRO A 469 6.10 5.16 -6.71
N ASN A 470 7.19 5.55 -7.36
CA ASN A 470 7.59 6.94 -7.53
C ASN A 470 7.84 7.33 -9.01
N ALA A 471 7.31 6.53 -9.94
CA ALA A 471 7.46 6.76 -11.38
C ALA A 471 6.95 8.13 -11.83
N PHE A 472 5.90 8.65 -11.18
CA PHE A 472 5.37 9.97 -11.48
C PHE A 472 6.37 11.09 -11.12
N ALA A 473 7.01 10.99 -9.95
CA ALA A 473 8.08 11.93 -9.56
C ALA A 473 9.28 11.84 -10.51
N ALA A 474 9.71 10.63 -10.85
CA ALA A 474 10.76 10.40 -11.83
C ALA A 474 10.46 11.10 -13.17
N ALA A 475 9.23 10.99 -13.68
CA ALA A 475 8.83 11.67 -14.91
C ALA A 475 8.74 13.20 -14.77
N LEU A 476 8.30 13.73 -13.62
CA LEU A 476 8.36 15.18 -13.34
C LEU A 476 9.82 15.69 -13.37
N LEU A 477 10.74 14.97 -12.73
CA LEU A 477 12.16 15.30 -12.70
C LEU A 477 12.81 15.13 -14.08
N THR A 478 12.38 14.15 -14.88
CA THR A 478 12.80 14.02 -16.29
C THR A 478 12.49 15.29 -17.08
N ARG A 479 11.29 15.85 -16.94
CA ARG A 479 10.92 17.10 -17.61
C ARG A 479 11.69 18.31 -17.08
N GLU A 480 11.85 18.40 -15.77
CA GLU A 480 12.54 19.52 -15.10
C GLU A 480 14.03 19.58 -15.46
N HIS A 481 14.72 18.44 -15.46
CA HIS A 481 16.16 18.35 -15.68
C HIS A 481 16.55 17.87 -17.09
N ARG A 482 15.57 17.69 -17.99
CA ARG A 482 15.75 17.18 -19.35
C ARG A 482 16.51 15.85 -19.38
N ALA A 483 16.16 14.95 -18.46
CA ALA A 483 16.74 13.61 -18.38
C ALA A 483 16.35 12.78 -19.61
N SER A 484 17.17 11.79 -19.96
CA SER A 484 16.88 10.81 -21.02
C SER A 484 16.63 9.43 -20.43
N SER A 485 16.19 8.47 -21.23
CA SER A 485 16.31 7.06 -20.84
C SER A 485 17.78 6.63 -20.84
N LEU A 486 18.12 5.60 -20.04
CA LEU A 486 19.47 5.04 -20.06
C LEU A 486 19.80 4.42 -21.42
N ALA A 487 18.85 3.73 -22.05
CA ALA A 487 19.01 3.18 -23.39
C ALA A 487 19.39 4.25 -24.42
N GLU A 488 18.78 5.43 -24.36
CA GLU A 488 19.13 6.58 -25.21
C GLU A 488 20.52 7.14 -24.91
N ALA A 489 20.84 7.31 -23.63
CA ALA A 489 22.14 7.82 -23.21
C ALA A 489 23.29 6.92 -23.70
N LEU A 490 23.13 5.60 -23.56
CA LEU A 490 24.12 4.61 -23.98
C LEU A 490 24.24 4.49 -25.50
N ALA A 491 23.16 4.71 -26.26
CA ALA A 491 23.18 4.65 -27.72
C ALA A 491 24.15 5.65 -28.36
N SER A 492 24.51 6.73 -27.66
CA SER A 492 25.52 7.71 -28.12
C SER A 492 26.94 7.12 -28.16
N GLY A 493 27.22 6.07 -27.40
CA GLY A 493 28.55 5.49 -27.20
C GLY A 493 29.52 6.37 -26.40
N THR A 494 29.12 7.56 -25.94
CA THR A 494 29.98 8.48 -25.18
C THR A 494 30.06 8.12 -23.70
N ILE A 495 29.01 7.49 -23.16
CA ILE A 495 28.95 7.07 -21.76
C ILE A 495 29.92 5.91 -21.53
N LYS A 496 30.76 6.08 -20.51
CA LYS A 496 31.80 5.15 -20.03
C LYS A 496 31.69 4.87 -18.54
N GLY A 497 30.98 5.70 -17.79
CA GLY A 497 30.72 5.49 -16.37
C GLY A 497 29.23 5.52 -16.02
N LEU A 498 28.80 4.67 -15.10
CA LEU A 498 27.44 4.63 -14.56
C LEU A 498 27.48 4.74 -13.02
N LEU A 499 26.72 5.68 -12.47
CA LEU A 499 26.36 5.74 -11.05
C LEU A 499 24.87 5.40 -10.93
N ALA A 500 24.54 4.15 -10.60
CA ALA A 500 23.17 3.67 -10.54
C ALA A 500 22.65 3.58 -9.11
N PHE A 501 21.50 4.22 -8.83
CA PHE A 501 20.86 4.27 -7.52
C PHE A 501 19.46 3.66 -7.59
N GLU A 502 19.30 2.49 -6.95
CA GLU A 502 18.09 1.66 -6.92
C GLU A 502 17.50 1.37 -8.31
N ALA A 503 18.35 1.31 -9.33
CA ALA A 503 17.99 1.14 -10.73
C ALA A 503 18.32 -0.28 -11.22
N ASP A 504 17.36 -0.91 -11.89
CA ASP A 504 17.49 -2.26 -12.43
C ASP A 504 18.19 -2.23 -13.79
N ILE A 505 19.53 -2.21 -13.79
CA ILE A 505 20.34 -2.12 -15.02
C ILE A 505 20.41 -3.50 -15.72
N PRO A 506 20.10 -3.62 -17.02
CA PRO A 506 20.31 -4.84 -17.79
C PRO A 506 21.80 -5.12 -18.02
N GLU A 507 22.21 -6.39 -18.03
CA GLU A 507 23.64 -6.75 -18.17
C GLU A 507 24.22 -6.35 -19.54
N GLU A 508 23.39 -6.34 -20.58
CA GLU A 508 23.73 -5.92 -21.93
C GLU A 508 24.15 -4.44 -22.01
N PHE A 509 23.70 -3.61 -21.06
CA PHE A 509 24.03 -2.18 -21.00
C PHE A 509 25.40 -1.92 -20.39
N LEU A 510 26.10 -2.95 -19.90
CA LEU A 510 27.42 -2.82 -19.30
C LEU A 510 28.55 -2.87 -20.33
N SER A 511 28.25 -3.19 -21.59
CA SER A 511 29.26 -3.23 -22.65
C SER A 511 29.88 -1.85 -22.88
N GLY A 512 31.20 -1.75 -22.73
CA GLY A 512 31.95 -0.50 -22.92
C GLY A 512 31.89 0.48 -21.74
N ILE A 513 31.29 0.07 -20.62
CA ILE A 513 31.33 0.79 -19.34
C ILE A 513 32.62 0.39 -18.61
N SER A 514 33.46 1.39 -18.30
CA SER A 514 34.73 1.24 -17.58
C SER A 514 34.64 1.62 -16.10
N LEU A 515 33.54 2.23 -15.68
CA LEU A 515 33.22 2.50 -14.27
C LEU A 515 31.74 2.20 -14.00
N LEU A 516 31.46 1.29 -13.09
CA LEU A 516 30.11 0.93 -12.67
C LEU A 516 30.02 0.97 -11.15
N ALA A 517 29.31 1.95 -10.62
CA ALA A 517 28.92 2.00 -9.22
C ALA A 517 27.43 1.76 -9.07
N VAL A 518 27.05 0.87 -8.15
CA VAL A 518 25.65 0.48 -7.93
C VAL A 518 25.32 0.65 -6.46
N ALA A 519 24.26 1.41 -6.17
CA ALA A 519 23.65 1.45 -4.86
C ALA A 519 22.27 0.79 -4.93
N ASP A 520 22.10 -0.38 -4.31
CA ASP A 520 20.79 -1.06 -4.26
C ASP A 520 20.62 -1.82 -2.94
N ARG A 521 19.41 -2.29 -2.69
CA ARG A 521 19.04 -3.18 -1.60
C ARG A 521 18.85 -4.62 -2.06
N PHE A 522 18.71 -4.90 -3.35
CA PHE A 522 18.48 -6.25 -3.86
C PHE A 522 19.77 -6.89 -4.42
N PRO A 523 20.02 -8.18 -4.17
CA PRO A 523 21.09 -8.89 -4.86
C PRO A 523 20.77 -8.97 -6.36
N SER A 524 21.73 -8.63 -7.21
CA SER A 524 21.56 -8.68 -8.66
C SER A 524 22.82 -9.19 -9.36
N ALA A 525 22.71 -9.57 -10.63
CA ALA A 525 23.87 -9.94 -11.42
C ALA A 525 24.80 -8.74 -11.67
N VAL A 526 24.23 -7.53 -11.82
CA VAL A 526 24.98 -6.28 -11.97
C VAL A 526 25.77 -5.93 -10.72
N MET A 527 25.22 -6.15 -9.53
CA MET A 527 25.94 -6.01 -8.25
C MET A 527 27.24 -6.83 -8.23
N LYS A 528 27.28 -8.01 -8.85
CA LYS A 528 28.47 -8.87 -8.88
C LYS A 528 29.55 -8.37 -9.86
N LYS A 529 29.17 -7.47 -10.77
CA LYS A 529 30.05 -6.94 -11.83
C LYS A 529 30.47 -5.49 -11.58
N CYS A 530 29.87 -4.81 -10.61
CA CYS A 530 30.19 -3.42 -10.32
C CYS A 530 31.55 -3.26 -9.64
N ASP A 531 32.19 -2.15 -9.94
CA ASP A 531 33.42 -1.68 -9.32
C ASP A 531 33.20 -1.35 -7.84
N VAL A 532 32.09 -0.67 -7.55
CA VAL A 532 31.70 -0.25 -6.19
C VAL A 532 30.23 -0.56 -5.97
N PHE A 533 29.93 -1.29 -4.90
CA PHE A 533 28.57 -1.53 -4.42
C PHE A 533 28.31 -0.80 -3.11
N LEU A 534 27.16 -0.12 -3.00
CA LEU A 534 26.75 0.64 -1.82
C LEU A 534 25.35 0.18 -1.33
N PRO A 535 25.23 -0.44 -0.15
CA PRO A 535 23.95 -1.00 0.31
C PRO A 535 22.94 0.08 0.70
N VAL A 536 21.70 -0.06 0.21
CA VAL A 536 20.60 0.89 0.44
C VAL A 536 19.57 0.37 1.45
N THR A 537 19.00 1.27 2.26
CA THR A 537 17.88 0.98 3.16
C THR A 537 16.60 0.58 2.41
N ALA A 538 15.81 -0.31 3.00
CA ALA A 538 14.44 -0.56 2.53
C ALA A 538 13.52 0.59 2.95
N TRP A 539 12.33 0.71 2.36
CA TRP A 539 11.39 1.79 2.69
C TRP A 539 10.95 1.78 4.16
N VAL A 540 10.91 0.61 4.82
CA VAL A 540 10.62 0.50 6.26
C VAL A 540 11.80 0.89 7.16
N GLU A 541 12.98 1.13 6.59
CA GLU A 541 14.22 1.50 7.31
C GLU A 541 14.58 2.97 7.17
N MET A 542 13.76 3.76 6.46
CA MET A 542 14.01 5.19 6.20
C MET A 542 12.71 5.99 6.16
N ASP A 543 12.85 7.32 6.27
CA ASP A 543 11.80 8.26 5.91
C ASP A 543 11.91 8.59 4.42
N GLY A 544 10.80 8.91 3.77
CA GLY A 544 10.83 9.37 2.39
C GLY A 544 9.48 9.78 1.83
N THR A 545 9.50 10.23 0.58
CA THR A 545 8.32 10.71 -0.13
C THR A 545 8.15 9.97 -1.44
N PHE A 546 6.93 9.51 -1.72
CA PHE A 546 6.52 9.01 -3.03
C PHE A 546 5.43 9.89 -3.62
N ILE A 547 5.46 10.07 -4.94
CA ILE A 547 4.40 10.71 -5.72
C ILE A 547 3.71 9.65 -6.57
N ASN A 548 2.43 9.41 -6.27
CA ASN A 548 1.64 8.38 -6.93
C ASN A 548 1.21 8.81 -8.35
N ASN A 549 0.47 7.95 -9.04
CA ASN A 549 0.06 8.10 -10.43
C ASN A 549 -0.90 9.26 -10.72
N GLU A 550 -1.59 9.79 -9.71
CA GLU A 550 -2.42 11.01 -9.85
C GLU A 550 -1.65 12.28 -9.46
N GLY A 551 -0.33 12.18 -9.22
CA GLY A 551 0.50 13.30 -8.80
C GLY A 551 0.38 13.64 -7.30
N ARG A 552 -0.16 12.75 -6.47
CA ARG A 552 -0.25 12.95 -5.02
C ARG A 552 1.04 12.54 -4.32
N ALA A 553 1.74 13.52 -3.75
CA ALA A 553 2.84 13.31 -2.84
C ALA A 553 2.31 12.81 -1.49
N GLN A 554 2.94 11.76 -0.98
CA GLN A 554 2.67 11.19 0.34
C GLN A 554 4.00 10.87 1.02
N ARG A 555 4.08 11.13 2.33
CA ARG A 555 5.26 10.85 3.15
C ARG A 555 5.10 9.54 3.91
N PHE A 556 6.18 8.76 4.02
CA PHE A 556 6.27 7.59 4.89
C PHE A 556 7.37 7.77 5.93
N ARG A 557 7.23 7.04 7.04
CA ARG A 557 8.18 7.06 8.16
C ARG A 557 8.88 5.73 8.32
N LYS A 558 10.11 5.79 8.84
CA LYS A 558 10.90 4.65 9.27
C LYS A 558 10.15 3.86 10.34
N VAL A 559 10.05 2.55 10.12
CA VAL A 559 9.40 1.59 11.03
C VAL A 559 10.44 0.89 11.91
N MET A 560 11.59 0.55 11.36
CA MET A 560 12.67 -0.15 12.08
C MET A 560 14.06 0.37 11.69
N HIS A 561 15.06 0.12 12.53
CA HIS A 561 16.45 0.34 12.16
C HIS A 561 16.94 -0.75 11.21
N PRO A 562 17.83 -0.44 10.24
CA PRO A 562 18.44 -1.46 9.40
C PRO A 562 19.27 -2.44 10.24
N GLY A 563 19.27 -3.70 9.84
CA GLY A 563 20.11 -4.73 10.44
C GLY A 563 19.61 -6.14 10.20
N LEU A 564 20.44 -7.12 10.56
CA LEU A 564 20.05 -8.52 10.57
C LEU A 564 19.01 -8.77 11.67
N PRO A 565 17.94 -9.52 11.41
CA PRO A 565 17.03 -9.99 12.46
C PRO A 565 17.78 -10.66 13.61
N ILE A 566 17.29 -10.52 14.85
CA ILE A 566 17.89 -11.22 16.00
C ILE A 566 17.69 -12.74 15.88
N LYS A 567 16.54 -13.17 15.34
CA LYS A 567 16.19 -14.57 15.16
C LYS A 567 17.00 -15.15 14.00
N GLY A 568 17.75 -16.23 14.27
CA GLY A 568 18.62 -16.87 13.27
C GLY A 568 20.11 -16.49 13.38
N LEU A 569 20.49 -15.70 14.39
CA LEU A 569 21.90 -15.55 14.77
C LEU A 569 22.38 -16.85 15.42
N ASP A 570 23.01 -17.74 14.63
CA ASP A 570 23.73 -18.90 15.14
C ASP A 570 24.88 -18.42 16.05
N PRO A 571 25.13 -19.00 17.23
CA PRO A 571 26.33 -18.73 18.02
C PRO A 571 27.66 -18.89 17.26
N ALA A 572 27.71 -19.71 16.20
CA ALA A 572 28.84 -19.79 15.27
C ALA A 572 28.90 -18.61 14.26
N LEU A 573 27.75 -17.94 14.04
CA LEU A 573 27.59 -16.70 13.28
C LEU A 573 27.49 -15.48 14.20
N HIS A 574 27.87 -15.60 15.48
CA HIS A 574 27.93 -14.45 16.38
C HIS A 574 28.78 -13.39 15.68
N PRO A 575 28.27 -12.15 15.51
CA PRO A 575 29.05 -11.09 14.92
C PRO A 575 30.40 -11.04 15.65
N PRO A 576 31.52 -10.84 14.93
CA PRO A 576 32.84 -10.74 15.53
C PRO A 576 32.79 -9.84 16.78
N ARG A 577 33.62 -10.11 17.80
CA ARG A 577 33.78 -9.22 18.97
C ARG A 577 34.51 -7.92 18.61
N VAL A 578 34.09 -7.31 17.51
CA VAL A 578 34.51 -6.01 17.00
C VAL A 578 33.42 -5.05 17.44
N HIS A 579 33.82 -4.05 18.24
CA HIS A 579 32.93 -2.97 18.60
C HIS A 579 32.57 -2.18 17.34
N ARG A 580 31.28 -2.06 17.05
CA ARG A 580 30.72 -1.27 15.95
C ARG A 580 29.71 -0.27 16.50
N ALA A 581 29.52 0.85 15.80
CA ALA A 581 28.49 1.84 16.14
C ALA A 581 27.09 1.36 15.74
N ASP A 582 27.01 0.57 14.67
CA ASP A 582 25.76 0.05 14.12
C ASP A 582 25.54 -1.41 14.47
N ALA A 583 24.28 -1.81 14.46
CA ALA A 583 23.91 -3.20 14.63
C ALA A 583 24.44 -4.06 13.46
N PRO A 584 24.72 -5.36 13.64
CA PRO A 584 25.17 -6.22 12.54
C PRO A 584 24.25 -6.14 11.33
N GLY A 585 24.82 -5.86 10.15
CA GLY A 585 24.08 -5.62 8.89
C GLY A 585 23.29 -4.31 8.84
N GLY A 586 23.52 -3.39 9.78
CA GLY A 586 22.90 -2.07 9.88
C GLY A 586 23.65 -0.96 9.14
N GLU A 587 24.62 -1.34 8.32
CA GLU A 587 25.39 -0.44 7.46
C GLU A 587 24.62 0.20 6.29
N PRO A 588 23.48 -0.33 5.77
CA PRO A 588 22.74 0.32 4.69
C PRO A 588 22.32 1.76 5.02
N ARG A 589 22.38 2.64 4.02
CA ARG A 589 21.97 4.06 4.14
C ARG A 589 20.89 4.41 3.12
N PRO A 590 20.04 5.42 3.36
CA PRO A 590 19.13 5.93 2.34
C PRO A 590 19.89 6.41 1.11
N ALA A 591 19.36 6.16 -0.09
CA ALA A 591 20.03 6.52 -1.35
C ALA A 591 20.39 8.01 -1.42
N TRP A 592 19.49 8.91 -0.97
CA TRP A 592 19.76 10.35 -0.93
C TRP A 592 21.00 10.70 -0.09
N ARG A 593 21.21 9.97 1.02
CA ARG A 593 22.35 10.18 1.93
C ARG A 593 23.64 9.70 1.29
N ILE A 594 23.60 8.58 0.58
CA ILE A 594 24.75 8.06 -0.19
C ILE A 594 25.17 9.06 -1.28
N ILE A 595 24.19 9.58 -2.02
CA ILE A 595 24.41 10.58 -3.09
C ILE A 595 25.03 11.85 -2.51
N ALA A 596 24.49 12.35 -1.40
CA ALA A 596 25.00 13.54 -0.74
C ALA A 596 26.41 13.32 -0.16
N ASP A 597 26.70 12.18 0.48
CA ASP A 597 28.04 11.84 0.99
C ASP A 597 29.07 11.79 -0.16
N LEU A 598 28.68 11.28 -1.33
CA LEU A 598 29.51 11.28 -2.53
C LEU A 598 29.77 12.71 -3.04
N ALA A 599 28.73 13.54 -3.11
CA ALA A 599 28.85 14.93 -3.53
C ALA A 599 29.77 15.73 -2.59
N GLU A 600 29.59 15.58 -1.28
CA GLU A 600 30.40 16.24 -0.24
C GLU A 600 31.88 15.85 -0.36
N ARG A 601 32.20 14.58 -0.59
CA ARG A 601 33.58 14.11 -0.83
C ARG A 601 34.19 14.66 -2.11
N LEU A 602 33.36 15.00 -3.10
CA LEU A 602 33.77 15.64 -4.34
C LEU A 602 33.81 17.18 -4.23
N GLY A 603 33.54 17.74 -3.04
CA GLY A 603 33.67 19.17 -2.74
C GLY A 603 32.37 19.96 -2.77
N ALA A 604 31.20 19.30 -2.81
CA ALA A 604 29.91 19.97 -2.65
C ALA A 604 29.65 20.35 -1.18
N GLU A 605 28.69 21.26 -0.96
CA GLU A 605 28.24 21.62 0.38
C GLU A 605 27.52 20.46 1.08
N GLN A 606 27.58 20.45 2.42
CA GLN A 606 26.91 19.45 3.22
C GLN A 606 25.39 19.52 3.06
N VAL A 607 24.75 18.38 2.81
CA VAL A 607 23.30 18.29 2.64
C VAL A 607 22.68 17.80 3.95
N GLU A 608 22.03 18.67 4.71
CA GLU A 608 21.25 18.24 5.88
C GLU A 608 19.82 17.84 5.50
N GLU A 609 19.22 18.58 4.56
CA GLU A 609 17.84 18.39 4.10
C GLU A 609 17.78 18.05 2.61
N PRO A 610 17.28 16.86 2.21
CA PRO A 610 17.38 16.40 0.84
C PRO A 610 16.39 17.06 -0.12
N LEU A 611 15.24 17.56 0.34
CA LEU A 611 14.29 18.27 -0.51
C LEU A 611 14.54 19.75 -0.40
N THR A 612 14.79 20.48 -1.49
CA THR A 612 14.99 21.94 -1.48
C THR A 612 14.20 22.59 -2.62
N GLY A 613 14.13 23.93 -2.64
CA GLY A 613 13.50 24.68 -3.72
C GLY A 613 12.02 24.32 -3.86
N ARG A 614 11.58 23.91 -5.05
CA ARG A 614 10.17 23.57 -5.31
C ARG A 614 9.63 22.40 -4.47
N TRP A 615 10.50 21.57 -3.92
CA TRP A 615 10.12 20.37 -3.16
C TRP A 615 10.14 20.59 -1.64
N GLU A 616 10.57 21.77 -1.18
CA GLU A 616 10.75 22.07 0.25
C GLU A 616 9.44 21.95 1.05
N PHE A 617 8.30 22.32 0.47
CA PHE A 617 7.00 22.25 1.15
C PHE A 617 6.57 20.82 1.53
N LEU A 618 7.12 19.79 0.87
CA LEU A 618 6.81 18.38 1.16
C LEU A 618 7.52 17.86 2.42
N ARG A 619 8.46 18.63 3.00
CA ARG A 619 9.14 18.25 4.25
C ARG A 619 8.16 18.10 5.42
N ASP A 620 7.15 18.97 5.46
CA ASP A 620 6.20 19.07 6.56
C ASP A 620 4.88 18.32 6.29
N LEU A 621 4.83 17.54 5.20
CA LEU A 621 3.65 16.76 4.86
C LEU A 621 3.36 15.71 5.95
N ASP A 622 2.13 15.74 6.47
CA ASP A 622 1.66 14.79 7.47
C ASP A 622 1.64 13.35 6.89
N PRO A 623 2.44 12.41 7.43
CA PRO A 623 2.48 11.03 6.96
C PRO A 623 1.19 10.24 7.26
N GLU A 624 0.34 10.72 8.17
CA GLU A 624 -0.99 10.15 8.45
C GLU A 624 -2.09 10.77 7.59
N GLY A 625 -1.81 11.91 6.94
CA GLY A 625 -2.72 12.58 6.04
C GLY A 625 -3.01 11.80 4.76
N GLU A 626 -3.86 12.40 3.92
CA GLU A 626 -4.18 11.86 2.59
C GLU A 626 -3.05 12.09 1.58
N GLY A 627 -2.18 13.07 1.81
CA GLY A 627 -1.18 13.57 0.87
C GLY A 627 -1.67 14.76 0.04
N GLU A 628 -0.77 15.38 -0.72
CA GLU A 628 -1.02 16.61 -1.48
C GLU A 628 -0.70 16.42 -2.97
N GLN A 629 -1.59 16.87 -3.86
CA GLN A 629 -1.34 16.82 -5.31
C GLN A 629 -0.34 17.91 -5.74
N VAL A 630 0.69 17.54 -6.51
CA VAL A 630 1.77 18.42 -6.95
C VAL A 630 1.65 18.88 -8.42
N LEU A 631 0.51 18.58 -9.05
CA LEU A 631 0.17 18.94 -10.43
C LEU A 631 -0.24 20.42 -10.60
#